data_AF-A0A9P7K7T2-F1
#
_entry.id   AF-A0A9P7K7T2-F1
#
_cell.length_a   1.000
_cell.length_b   1.000
_cell.length_c   1.000
_cell.angle_alpha   90.00
_cell.angle_beta   90.00
_cell.angle_gamma   90.00
#
_symmetry.space_group_name_H-M   'P 1'
#
loop_
_entity.id
_entity.type
_entity.pdbx_description
1 polymer ?
#
loop_
_entity_poly.entity_id
_entity_poly.type
_entity_poly.pdbx_seq_one_letter_code
_entity_poly.pdbx_strand_id
1 'polypeptide(L)'
;MSWAMNIIEFLDKSRSAMSRTHTTSTAPAPALAPATMAYASKTKTIIEYLHSEEADPNHLAYANARNDEGLQALAGGVLPALKRKQTVLGKYLASADEEKIHVSEKTKAFWREKKAAVEVLLEALENAGKAEGELDADGQRKRAAFLTEARQAWEVSLKDVLVKINDEIIGPFSLGDQLSLADLHLASWLARIVSLSGGTYEDDGQTAIGKLETHIGDGFGLVKDAEEESKSKLCVFWDAVRGRGSWKRVYGEGIF
;
A
#
# COMPACT_ATOMS: atom_id res chain seq x y z
N MET A 1 5.13 3.57 -8.85
CA MET A 1 3.68 3.30 -8.71
C MET A 1 2.85 3.74 -9.94
N SER A 2 3.26 4.76 -10.70
CA SER A 2 2.58 5.26 -11.92
C SER A 2 2.23 4.24 -13.02
N TRP A 3 2.97 3.12 -13.18
CA TRP A 3 2.71 2.15 -14.26
C TRP A 3 1.45 1.29 -14.06
N ALA A 4 1.12 0.93 -12.83
CA ALA A 4 -0.07 0.13 -12.56
C ALA A 4 -1.35 0.93 -12.84
N MET A 5 -1.37 2.23 -12.51
CA MET A 5 -2.47 3.15 -12.82
C MET A 5 -2.76 3.21 -14.31
N ASN A 6 -1.71 3.38 -15.13
CA ASN A 6 -1.85 3.47 -16.58
C ASN A 6 -2.41 2.20 -17.22
N ILE A 7 -2.07 1.02 -16.69
CA ILE A 7 -2.57 -0.27 -17.20
C ILE A 7 -4.07 -0.40 -16.89
N ILE A 8 -4.49 -0.08 -15.66
CA ILE A 8 -5.88 -0.24 -15.27
C ILE A 8 -6.75 0.81 -16.00
N GLU A 9 -6.28 2.06 -16.12
CA GLU A 9 -6.95 3.07 -16.96
C GLU A 9 -7.01 2.68 -18.45
N PHE A 10 -5.95 2.08 -18.97
CA PHE A 10 -5.93 1.61 -20.36
C PHE A 10 -6.95 0.49 -20.58
N LEU A 11 -7.04 -0.46 -19.65
CA LEU A 11 -8.03 -1.54 -19.68
C LEU A 11 -9.46 -0.97 -19.67
N ASP A 12 -9.73 0.02 -18.82
CA ASP A 12 -11.04 0.69 -18.76
C ASP A 12 -11.37 1.44 -20.05
N LYS A 13 -10.45 2.28 -20.55
CA LYS A 13 -10.63 3.05 -21.80
C LYS A 13 -10.82 2.15 -23.03
N SER A 14 -10.19 0.98 -23.05
CA SER A 14 -10.29 0.03 -24.17
C SER A 14 -11.68 -0.60 -24.35
N ARG A 15 -12.54 -0.58 -23.31
CA ARG A 15 -13.84 -1.29 -23.30
C ARG A 15 -15.03 -0.51 -22.74
N SER A 16 -14.95 0.82 -22.73
CA SER A 16 -16.10 1.69 -22.46
C SER A 16 -17.30 1.35 -23.38
N ALA A 17 -18.52 1.75 -23.02
CA ALA A 17 -19.74 1.52 -23.82
C ALA A 17 -19.67 2.04 -25.27
N MET A 18 -18.67 2.83 -25.62
CA MET A 18 -18.36 3.30 -26.98
C MET A 18 -17.45 2.34 -27.77
N SER A 19 -16.94 1.28 -27.15
CA SER A 19 -16.03 0.31 -27.77
C SER A 19 -16.79 -0.61 -28.72
N ARG A 20 -16.48 -0.53 -30.02
CA ARG A 20 -17.07 -1.35 -31.10
C ARG A 20 -16.38 -2.71 -31.29
N THR A 21 -15.50 -3.12 -30.37
CA THR A 21 -14.86 -4.43 -30.47
C THR A 21 -15.84 -5.53 -30.09
N HIS A 22 -16.44 -6.15 -31.11
CA HIS A 22 -17.27 -7.36 -31.01
C HIS A 22 -16.48 -8.53 -30.39
N THR A 23 -16.44 -8.63 -29.07
CA THR A 23 -15.82 -9.77 -28.39
C THR A 23 -16.85 -10.83 -28.02
N THR A 24 -16.66 -12.02 -28.55
CA THR A 24 -17.45 -13.24 -28.31
C THR A 24 -16.97 -14.02 -27.08
N SER A 25 -16.68 -13.33 -25.97
CA SER A 25 -16.30 -14.01 -24.71
C SER A 25 -17.54 -14.53 -24.01
N THR A 26 -17.49 -15.76 -23.51
CA THR A 26 -18.54 -16.36 -22.66
C THR A 26 -18.58 -15.74 -21.25
N ALA A 27 -17.57 -14.97 -20.87
CA ALA A 27 -17.53 -14.11 -19.70
C ALA A 27 -16.95 -12.74 -20.11
N PRO A 28 -17.78 -11.80 -20.59
CA PRO A 28 -17.30 -10.46 -20.94
C PRO A 28 -16.77 -9.74 -19.70
N ALA A 29 -15.67 -9.00 -19.86
CA ALA A 29 -15.14 -8.18 -18.78
C ALA A 29 -16.17 -7.11 -18.36
N PRO A 30 -16.34 -6.82 -17.06
CA PRO A 30 -17.29 -5.81 -16.60
C PRO A 30 -16.88 -4.42 -17.07
N ALA A 31 -17.85 -3.53 -17.26
CA ALA A 31 -17.58 -2.10 -17.44
C ALA A 31 -17.12 -1.53 -16.09
N LEU A 32 -15.88 -1.03 -16.03
CA LEU A 32 -15.28 -0.49 -14.80
C LEU A 32 -15.52 1.02 -14.66
N ALA A 33 -15.85 1.68 -15.77
CA ALA A 33 -16.20 3.08 -15.84
C ALA A 33 -17.50 3.37 -15.05
N PRO A 34 -17.50 4.41 -14.21
CA PRO A 34 -18.67 4.78 -13.41
C PRO A 34 -19.88 5.18 -14.27
N ALA A 35 -21.07 4.80 -13.83
CA ALA A 35 -22.33 5.07 -14.56
C ALA A 35 -22.79 6.55 -14.47
N THR A 36 -22.29 7.31 -13.50
CA THR A 36 -22.70 8.70 -13.27
C THR A 36 -21.49 9.61 -13.04
N MET A 37 -21.65 10.92 -13.28
CA MET A 37 -20.61 11.91 -12.98
C MET A 37 -20.26 11.96 -11.48
N ALA A 38 -21.25 11.75 -10.60
CA ALA A 38 -21.03 11.69 -9.16
C ALA A 38 -20.12 10.51 -8.79
N TYR A 39 -20.37 9.33 -9.38
CA TYR A 39 -19.54 8.14 -9.17
C TYR A 39 -18.16 8.28 -9.83
N ALA A 40 -18.04 9.03 -10.93
CA ALA A 40 -16.75 9.38 -11.51
C ALA A 40 -15.92 10.26 -10.58
N SER A 41 -16.54 11.25 -9.93
CA SER A 41 -15.87 12.08 -8.93
C SER A 41 -15.39 11.25 -7.73
N LYS A 42 -16.24 10.39 -7.17
CA LYS A 42 -15.86 9.51 -6.05
C LYS A 42 -14.75 8.53 -6.42
N THR A 43 -14.79 7.95 -7.62
CA THR A 43 -13.72 7.09 -8.14
C THR A 43 -12.38 7.81 -8.12
N LYS A 44 -12.35 9.04 -8.65
CA LYS A 44 -11.14 9.86 -8.67
C LYS A 44 -10.65 10.15 -7.25
N THR A 45 -11.54 10.56 -6.35
CA THR A 45 -11.21 10.84 -4.95
C THR A 45 -10.60 9.63 -4.24
N ILE A 46 -11.23 8.45 -4.35
CA ILE A 46 -10.72 7.21 -3.74
C ILE A 46 -9.32 6.89 -4.28
N ILE A 47 -9.14 6.96 -5.61
CA ILE A 47 -7.83 6.70 -6.23
C ILE A 47 -6.80 7.73 -5.76
N GLU A 48 -7.14 9.01 -5.68
CA GLU A 48 -6.22 10.05 -5.18
C GLU A 48 -5.77 9.78 -3.74
N TYR A 49 -6.67 9.35 -2.86
CA TYR A 49 -6.30 8.96 -1.49
C TYR A 49 -5.39 7.72 -1.46
N LEU A 50 -5.70 6.69 -2.25
CA LEU A 50 -4.91 5.44 -2.30
C LEU A 50 -3.49 5.63 -2.85
N HIS A 51 -3.28 6.64 -3.70
CA HIS A 51 -1.98 6.96 -4.30
C HIS A 51 -1.29 8.16 -3.66
N SER A 52 -1.81 8.65 -2.53
CA SER A 52 -1.14 9.64 -1.70
C SER A 52 0.13 9.06 -1.06
N GLU A 53 1.10 9.91 -0.70
CA GLU A 53 2.33 9.47 -0.04
C GLU A 53 2.01 8.86 1.34
N GLU A 54 1.01 9.42 2.02
CA GLU A 54 0.46 8.97 3.30
C GLU A 54 -0.10 7.53 3.23
N ALA A 55 -0.52 7.11 2.04
CA ALA A 55 -1.08 5.79 1.80
C ALA A 55 -0.10 4.81 1.15
N ASP A 56 1.15 5.20 0.84
CA ASP A 56 2.07 4.33 0.10
C ASP A 56 2.41 3.05 0.91
N PRO A 57 1.99 1.85 0.47
CA PRO A 57 2.29 0.62 1.18
C PRO A 57 3.79 0.32 1.28
N ASN A 58 4.62 0.85 0.38
CA ASN A 58 6.08 0.67 0.47
C ASN A 58 6.67 1.51 1.60
N HIS A 59 6.24 2.76 1.74
CA HIS A 59 6.64 3.60 2.86
C HIS A 59 6.21 2.96 4.17
N LEU A 60 4.94 2.55 4.26
CA LEU A 60 4.36 1.89 5.44
C LEU A 60 5.08 0.58 5.79
N ALA A 61 5.51 -0.21 4.80
CA ALA A 61 6.29 -1.41 5.01
C ALA A 61 7.66 -1.14 5.66
N TYR A 62 8.34 -0.05 5.28
CA TYR A 62 9.60 0.36 5.91
C TYR A 62 9.41 1.09 7.24
N ALA A 63 8.20 1.59 7.50
CA ALA A 63 7.78 2.25 8.74
C ALA A 63 6.98 1.30 9.66
N ASN A 64 7.16 -0.02 9.52
CA ASN A 64 6.29 -1.02 10.16
C ASN A 64 6.79 -1.49 11.55
N ALA A 65 7.28 -0.56 12.38
CA ALA A 65 7.71 -0.85 13.75
C ALA A 65 7.16 0.18 14.75
N ARG A 66 6.90 -0.25 15.99
CA ARG A 66 6.31 0.58 17.07
C ARG A 66 7.12 0.62 18.35
N ASN A 67 7.99 -0.36 18.51
CA ASN A 67 8.86 -0.61 19.65
C ASN A 67 10.14 -1.30 19.16
N ASP A 68 11.05 -1.57 20.08
CA ASP A 68 12.35 -2.15 19.78
C ASP A 68 12.24 -3.58 19.25
N GLU A 69 11.28 -4.37 19.75
CA GLU A 69 11.03 -5.74 19.27
C GLU A 69 10.55 -5.73 17.81
N GLY A 70 9.60 -4.85 17.48
CA GLY A 70 9.09 -4.65 16.13
C GLY A 70 10.18 -4.11 15.20
N LEU A 71 11.05 -3.23 15.69
CA LEU A 71 12.18 -2.70 14.92
C LEU A 71 13.18 -3.81 14.57
N GLN A 72 13.49 -4.69 15.53
CA GLN A 72 14.36 -5.84 15.29
C GLN A 72 13.75 -6.83 14.29
N ALA A 73 12.45 -7.13 14.41
CA ALA A 73 11.74 -8.00 13.48
C ALA A 73 11.71 -7.41 12.06
N LEU A 74 11.38 -6.13 11.94
CA LEU A 74 11.39 -5.40 10.68
C LEU A 74 12.78 -5.44 10.04
N ALA A 75 13.82 -5.11 10.81
CA ALA A 75 15.20 -5.12 10.34
C ALA A 75 15.61 -6.51 9.81
N GLY A 76 15.22 -7.59 10.49
CA GLY A 76 15.46 -8.96 10.04
C GLY A 76 14.87 -9.25 8.65
N GLY A 77 13.68 -8.72 8.35
CA GLY A 77 13.02 -8.88 7.06
C GLY A 77 13.60 -8.02 5.93
N VAL A 78 13.96 -6.76 6.22
CA VAL A 78 14.27 -5.77 5.17
C VAL A 78 15.75 -5.46 4.97
N LEU A 79 16.60 -5.61 5.99
CA LEU A 79 18.03 -5.26 5.90
C LEU A 79 18.76 -5.96 4.75
N PRO A 80 18.57 -7.27 4.49
CA PRO A 80 19.25 -7.94 3.38
C PRO A 80 18.90 -7.31 2.03
N ALA A 81 17.64 -6.93 1.83
CA ALA A 81 17.19 -6.29 0.60
C ALA A 81 17.73 -4.87 0.46
N LEU A 82 17.72 -4.08 1.55
CA LEU A 82 18.25 -2.71 1.57
C LEU A 82 19.76 -2.69 1.28
N LYS A 83 20.55 -3.57 1.89
CA LYS A 83 22.01 -3.68 1.64
C LYS A 83 22.32 -4.06 0.20
N ARG A 84 21.56 -5.00 -0.37
CA ARG A 84 21.67 -5.35 -1.80
C ARG A 84 21.34 -4.14 -2.68
N LYS A 85 20.27 -3.42 -2.37
CA LYS A 85 19.85 -2.23 -3.13
C LYS A 85 20.90 -1.11 -3.08
N GLN A 86 21.44 -0.80 -1.90
CA GLN A 86 22.54 0.16 -1.73
C GLN A 86 23.76 -0.24 -2.57
N THR A 87 24.16 -1.51 -2.50
CA THR A 87 25.30 -2.05 -3.26
C THR A 87 25.07 -1.94 -4.76
N VAL A 88 23.90 -2.33 -5.26
CA VAL A 88 23.57 -2.31 -6.69
C VAL A 88 23.51 -0.87 -7.21
N LEU A 89 22.89 0.05 -6.47
CA LEU A 89 22.85 1.47 -6.85
C LEU A 89 24.25 2.08 -6.86
N GLY A 90 25.08 1.76 -5.88
CA GLY A 90 26.49 2.17 -5.86
C GLY A 90 27.27 1.66 -7.07
N LYS A 91 27.09 0.39 -7.45
CA LYS A 91 27.70 -0.20 -8.64
C LYS A 91 27.25 0.49 -9.93
N TYR A 92 25.96 0.79 -10.08
CA TYR A 92 25.46 1.48 -11.27
C TYR A 92 25.97 2.92 -11.36
N LEU A 93 26.02 3.65 -10.24
CA LEU A 93 26.58 4.99 -10.21
C LEU A 93 28.07 4.99 -10.59
N ALA A 94 28.87 4.12 -9.97
CA ALA A 94 30.28 3.97 -10.32
C ALA A 94 30.48 3.59 -11.79
N SER A 95 29.70 2.63 -12.31
CA SER A 95 29.80 2.23 -13.72
C SER A 95 29.40 3.35 -14.68
N ALA A 96 28.49 4.24 -14.27
CA ALA A 96 28.06 5.37 -15.07
C ALA A 96 29.06 6.53 -15.04
N ASP A 97 29.78 6.69 -13.93
CA ASP A 97 30.86 7.67 -13.78
C ASP A 97 32.15 7.20 -14.48
N GLU A 98 32.40 5.88 -14.54
CA GLU A 98 33.49 5.26 -15.32
C GLU A 98 33.15 5.07 -16.82
N GLU A 99 32.03 5.61 -17.29
CA GLU A 99 31.53 5.50 -18.67
C GLU A 99 31.30 4.05 -19.17
N LYS A 100 31.35 3.05 -18.29
CA LYS A 100 31.03 1.64 -18.61
C LYS A 100 29.56 1.44 -18.98
N ILE A 101 28.67 2.26 -18.42
CA ILE A 101 27.26 2.35 -18.81
C ILE A 101 26.91 3.78 -19.17
N HIS A 102 26.24 3.97 -20.31
CA HIS A 102 25.81 5.29 -20.76
C HIS A 102 24.36 5.51 -20.35
N VAL A 103 24.15 6.43 -19.41
CA VAL A 103 22.82 6.82 -18.93
C VAL A 103 22.73 8.34 -18.80
N SER A 104 21.51 8.85 -18.88
CA SER A 104 21.25 10.29 -18.73
C SER A 104 21.59 10.78 -17.31
N GLU A 105 21.93 12.07 -17.18
CA GLU A 105 22.10 12.68 -15.85
C GLU A 105 20.84 12.60 -14.99
N LYS A 106 19.65 12.62 -15.61
CA LYS A 106 18.38 12.38 -14.92
C LYS A 106 18.33 10.99 -14.27
N THR A 107 18.83 9.97 -14.96
CA THR A 107 18.92 8.60 -14.43
C THR A 107 19.91 8.51 -13.28
N LYS A 108 21.08 9.15 -13.40
CA LYS A 108 22.07 9.21 -12.31
C LYS A 108 21.51 9.92 -11.08
N ALA A 109 20.85 11.07 -11.27
CA ALA A 109 20.20 11.81 -10.18
C ALA A 109 19.15 10.97 -9.47
N PHE A 110 18.30 10.27 -10.22
CA PHE A 110 17.32 9.33 -9.66
C PHE A 110 17.99 8.21 -8.85
N TRP A 111 19.09 7.62 -9.34
CA TRP A 111 19.82 6.59 -8.59
C TRP A 111 20.47 7.13 -7.31
N ARG A 112 21.01 8.36 -7.34
CA ARG A 112 21.56 9.02 -6.14
C ARG A 112 20.47 9.25 -5.09
N GLU A 113 19.32 9.77 -5.50
CA GLU A 113 18.17 9.97 -4.61
C GLU A 113 17.70 8.64 -3.99
N LYS A 114 17.55 7.58 -4.82
CA LYS A 114 17.17 6.26 -4.32
C LYS A 114 18.23 5.63 -3.41
N LYS A 115 19.52 5.91 -3.64
CA LYS A 115 20.60 5.44 -2.77
C LYS A 115 20.54 6.15 -1.42
N ALA A 116 20.40 7.48 -1.43
CA ALA A 116 20.27 8.28 -0.21
C ALA A 116 19.07 7.84 0.65
N ALA A 117 17.91 7.61 0.03
CA ALA A 117 16.73 7.11 0.76
C ALA A 117 16.97 5.72 1.39
N VAL A 118 17.70 4.83 0.71
CA VAL A 118 18.08 3.51 1.27
C VAL A 118 19.08 3.65 2.40
N GLU A 119 20.03 4.58 2.29
CA GLU A 119 21.04 4.84 3.32
C GLU A 119 20.41 5.34 4.62
N VAL A 120 19.44 6.26 4.54
CA VAL A 120 18.67 6.71 5.72
C VAL A 120 17.99 5.53 6.43
N LEU A 121 17.35 4.62 5.68
CA LEU A 121 16.72 3.43 6.26
C LEU A 121 17.75 2.46 6.87
N LEU A 122 18.90 2.27 6.21
CA LEU A 122 19.98 1.43 6.74
C LEU A 122 20.52 1.99 8.05
N GLU A 123 20.77 3.30 8.14
CA GLU A 123 21.26 3.93 9.37
C GLU A 123 20.34 3.69 10.56
N ALA A 124 19.02 3.73 10.35
CA ALA A 124 18.04 3.44 11.39
C ALA A 124 17.97 1.95 11.77
N LEU A 125 18.08 1.05 10.78
CA LEU A 125 17.81 -0.38 10.96
C LEU A 125 19.05 -1.22 11.28
N GLU A 126 20.26 -0.78 10.94
CA GLU A 126 21.48 -1.58 11.15
C GLU A 126 21.77 -1.83 12.63
N ASN A 127 21.35 -0.91 13.49
CA ASN A 127 21.48 -1.02 14.92
C ASN A 127 20.21 -1.53 15.61
N ALA A 128 19.21 -2.04 14.87
CA ALA A 128 17.94 -2.50 15.43
C ALA A 128 18.10 -3.64 16.45
N GLY A 129 19.12 -4.49 16.29
CA GLY A 129 19.39 -5.61 17.22
C GLY A 129 20.17 -5.24 18.47
N LYS A 130 20.61 -3.97 18.62
CA LYS A 130 21.33 -3.50 19.81
C LYS A 130 20.35 -3.05 20.89
N ALA A 131 20.68 -3.30 22.15
CA ALA A 131 19.91 -2.72 23.25
C ALA A 131 20.11 -1.19 23.31
N GLU A 132 19.15 -0.44 23.86
CA GLU A 132 19.22 1.03 23.92
C GLU A 132 20.48 1.53 24.65
N GLY A 133 20.93 0.82 25.69
CA GLY A 133 22.16 1.13 26.42
C GLY A 133 23.47 0.84 25.65
N GLU A 134 23.40 0.14 24.52
CA GLU A 134 24.55 -0.15 23.64
C GLU A 134 24.69 0.87 22.50
N LEU A 135 23.71 1.77 22.35
CA LEU A 135 23.74 2.84 21.38
C LEU A 135 24.46 4.07 21.93
N ASP A 136 25.19 4.75 21.06
CA ASP A 136 25.65 6.11 21.35
C ASP A 136 24.49 7.12 21.22
N ALA A 137 24.75 8.37 21.58
CA ALA A 137 23.73 9.43 21.54
C ALA A 137 23.16 9.65 20.12
N ASP A 138 23.95 9.44 19.06
CA ASP A 138 23.48 9.54 17.68
C ASP A 138 22.53 8.37 17.33
N GLY A 139 22.91 7.14 17.68
CA GLY A 139 22.11 5.94 17.47
C GLY A 139 20.78 5.99 18.20
N GLN A 140 20.77 6.44 19.46
CA GLN A 140 19.54 6.62 20.24
C GLN A 140 18.61 7.65 19.57
N ARG A 141 19.16 8.80 19.16
CA ARG A 141 18.40 9.84 18.45
C ARG A 141 17.81 9.32 17.14
N LYS A 142 18.59 8.58 16.33
CA LYS A 142 18.12 8.02 15.05
C LYS A 142 17.02 6.97 15.25
N ARG A 143 17.16 6.09 16.25
CA ARG A 143 16.12 5.13 16.62
C ARG A 143 14.83 5.84 17.03
N ALA A 144 14.93 6.83 17.91
CA ALA A 144 13.78 7.60 18.37
C ALA A 144 13.09 8.35 17.22
N ALA A 145 13.86 8.98 16.33
CA ALA A 145 13.33 9.64 15.15
C ALA A 145 12.61 8.66 14.21
N PHE A 146 13.20 7.49 13.96
CA PHE A 146 12.58 6.44 13.16
C PHE A 146 11.25 5.95 13.75
N LEU A 147 11.22 5.65 15.06
CA LEU A 147 9.99 5.19 15.72
C LEU A 147 8.92 6.28 15.74
N THR A 148 9.31 7.55 15.89
CA THR A 148 8.39 8.70 15.80
C THR A 148 7.78 8.80 14.41
N GLU A 149 8.59 8.71 13.35
CA GLU A 149 8.12 8.71 11.96
C GLU A 149 7.21 7.51 11.68
N ALA A 150 7.59 6.33 12.18
CA ALA A 150 6.80 5.11 12.01
C ALA A 150 5.41 5.22 12.65
N ARG A 151 5.32 5.86 13.82
CA ARG A 151 4.04 6.18 14.47
C ARG A 151 3.27 7.22 13.66
N GLN A 152 3.91 8.30 13.24
CA GLN A 152 3.26 9.33 12.41
C GLN A 152 2.65 8.72 11.13
N ALA A 153 3.39 7.87 10.42
CA ALA A 153 2.93 7.26 9.18
C ALA A 153 1.66 6.41 9.38
N TRP A 154 1.60 5.63 10.44
CA TRP A 154 0.52 4.67 10.67
C TRP A 154 -0.62 5.20 11.55
N GLU A 155 -0.28 5.79 12.70
CA GLU A 155 -1.21 6.22 13.75
C GLU A 155 -1.93 7.53 13.39
N VAL A 156 -1.36 8.31 12.47
CA VAL A 156 -1.90 9.61 12.02
C VAL A 156 -2.21 9.59 10.53
N SER A 157 -1.19 9.45 9.67
CA SER A 157 -1.34 9.66 8.24
C SER A 157 -2.23 8.60 7.57
N LEU A 158 -1.94 7.31 7.80
CA LEU A 158 -2.77 6.21 7.25
C LEU A 158 -4.17 6.20 7.87
N LYS A 159 -4.27 6.48 9.17
CA LYS A 159 -5.56 6.61 9.88
C LYS A 159 -6.49 7.59 9.17
N ASP A 160 -6.00 8.79 8.87
CA ASP A 160 -6.78 9.82 8.16
C ASP A 160 -7.21 9.37 6.77
N VAL A 161 -6.34 8.67 6.05
CA VAL A 161 -6.65 8.09 4.72
C VAL A 161 -7.75 7.04 4.83
N LEU A 162 -7.67 6.13 5.81
CA LEU A 162 -8.66 5.06 5.99
C LEU A 162 -10.04 5.60 6.34
N VAL A 163 -10.11 6.62 7.19
CA VAL A 163 -11.39 7.31 7.51
C VAL A 163 -12.00 7.90 6.25
N LYS A 164 -11.21 8.65 5.47
CA LYS A 164 -11.68 9.26 4.21
C LYS A 164 -12.14 8.22 3.20
N ILE A 165 -11.39 7.14 3.00
CA ILE A 165 -11.77 6.07 2.08
C ILE A 165 -13.06 5.38 2.55
N ASN A 166 -13.17 5.06 3.84
CA ASN A 166 -14.36 4.44 4.40
C ASN A 166 -15.60 5.32 4.16
N ASP A 167 -15.49 6.63 4.34
CA ASP A 167 -16.61 7.56 4.09
C ASP A 167 -17.00 7.65 2.62
N GLU A 168 -16.06 7.46 1.69
CA GLU A 168 -16.32 7.51 0.26
C GLU A 168 -17.05 6.27 -0.28
N ILE A 169 -16.93 5.12 0.38
CA ILE A 169 -17.58 3.86 -0.01
C ILE A 169 -19.11 3.97 0.19
N ILE A 170 -19.87 3.53 -0.82
CA ILE A 170 -21.34 3.62 -0.83
C ILE A 170 -22.04 2.27 -0.67
N GLY A 171 -21.37 1.14 -0.98
CA GLY A 171 -21.97 -0.18 -0.89
C GLY A 171 -20.96 -1.31 -0.78
N PRO A 172 -21.33 -2.54 -1.12
CA PRO A 172 -20.45 -3.71 -1.00
C PRO A 172 -19.19 -3.60 -1.85
N PHE A 173 -19.26 -2.90 -2.99
CA PHE A 173 -18.11 -2.35 -3.68
C PHE A 173 -18.11 -0.81 -3.52
N SER A 174 -16.99 -0.16 -3.86
CA SER A 174 -16.72 1.25 -3.61
C SER A 174 -17.88 2.17 -4.05
N LEU A 175 -18.55 1.84 -5.16
CA LEU A 175 -19.63 2.64 -5.76
C LEU A 175 -21.01 1.95 -5.74
N GLY A 176 -21.21 0.91 -4.92
CA GLY A 176 -22.45 0.14 -4.84
C GLY A 176 -22.26 -1.34 -5.16
N ASP A 177 -23.21 -1.95 -5.88
CA ASP A 177 -23.23 -3.41 -6.11
C ASP A 177 -22.32 -3.88 -7.26
N GLN A 178 -21.83 -2.96 -8.07
CA GLN A 178 -21.04 -3.28 -9.26
C GLN A 178 -19.56 -2.96 -9.04
N LEU A 179 -18.70 -3.87 -9.53
CA LEU A 179 -17.26 -3.64 -9.55
C LEU A 179 -16.93 -2.48 -10.50
N SER A 180 -16.04 -1.61 -10.05
CA SER A 180 -15.59 -0.40 -10.70
C SER A 180 -14.06 -0.30 -10.71
N LEU A 181 -13.54 0.72 -11.37
CA LEU A 181 -12.13 1.04 -11.37
C LEU A 181 -11.57 1.28 -9.95
N ALA A 182 -12.34 1.96 -9.09
CA ALA A 182 -11.95 2.23 -7.71
C ALA A 182 -11.67 0.94 -6.93
N ASP A 183 -12.46 -0.10 -7.16
CA ASP A 183 -12.35 -1.38 -6.46
C ASP A 183 -11.04 -2.10 -6.79
N LEU A 184 -10.54 -2.00 -8.02
CA LEU A 184 -9.29 -2.64 -8.41
C LEU A 184 -8.10 -2.01 -7.68
N HIS A 185 -8.12 -0.68 -7.54
CA HIS A 185 -7.12 0.04 -6.77
C HIS A 185 -7.25 -0.25 -5.28
N LEU A 186 -8.45 -0.13 -4.73
CA LEU A 186 -8.70 -0.31 -3.30
C LEU A 186 -8.40 -1.73 -2.84
N ALA A 187 -8.83 -2.74 -3.60
CA ALA A 187 -8.62 -4.15 -3.26
C ALA A 187 -7.14 -4.49 -3.15
N SER A 188 -6.35 -4.10 -4.17
CA SER A 188 -4.92 -4.41 -4.20
C SER A 188 -4.12 -3.63 -3.15
N TRP A 189 -4.50 -2.37 -2.90
CA TRP A 189 -3.91 -1.57 -1.84
C TRP A 189 -4.24 -2.14 -0.45
N LEU A 190 -5.53 -2.37 -0.16
CA LEU A 190 -6.00 -2.84 1.13
C LEU A 190 -5.42 -4.22 1.47
N ALA A 191 -5.26 -5.12 0.49
CA ALA A 191 -4.56 -6.40 0.67
C ALA A 191 -3.18 -6.22 1.30
N ARG A 192 -2.39 -5.27 0.78
CA ARG A 192 -1.03 -5.01 1.24
C ARG A 192 -1.04 -4.41 2.64
N ILE A 193 -1.93 -3.46 2.90
CA ILE A 193 -2.05 -2.82 4.22
C ILE A 193 -2.49 -3.81 5.30
N VAL A 194 -3.47 -4.66 4.99
CA VAL A 194 -3.93 -5.75 5.89
C VAL A 194 -2.80 -6.73 6.15
N SER A 195 -2.05 -7.13 5.12
CA SER A 195 -0.90 -8.04 5.29
C SER A 195 0.19 -7.46 6.18
N LEU A 196 0.54 -6.19 6.01
CA LEU A 196 1.49 -5.48 6.87
C LEU A 196 1.03 -5.42 8.33
N SER A 197 -0.27 -5.53 8.58
CA SER A 197 -0.90 -5.56 9.89
C SER A 197 -1.10 -6.99 10.44
N GLY A 198 -0.52 -8.01 9.80
CA GLY A 198 -0.63 -9.42 10.20
C GLY A 198 -1.92 -10.13 9.74
N GLY A 199 -2.67 -9.52 8.83
CA GLY A 199 -3.83 -10.12 8.20
C GLY A 199 -3.47 -11.05 7.03
N THR A 200 -4.41 -11.90 6.63
CA THR A 200 -4.28 -12.83 5.51
C THR A 200 -5.49 -12.75 4.59
N TYR A 201 -5.41 -13.34 3.40
CA TYR A 201 -6.53 -13.34 2.46
C TYR A 201 -7.72 -14.20 2.96
N GLU A 202 -7.47 -15.08 3.93
CA GLU A 202 -8.45 -15.98 4.52
C GLU A 202 -9.29 -15.30 5.60
N ASP A 203 -8.77 -14.23 6.19
CA ASP A 203 -9.49 -13.41 7.15
C ASP A 203 -10.78 -12.86 6.53
N ASP A 204 -11.89 -12.91 7.28
CA ASP A 204 -13.10 -12.17 6.94
C ASP A 204 -12.90 -10.67 7.17
N GLY A 205 -13.85 -9.85 6.73
CA GLY A 205 -13.76 -8.40 6.81
C GLY A 205 -13.54 -7.90 8.23
N GLN A 206 -14.25 -8.49 9.20
CA GLN A 206 -14.13 -8.11 10.61
C GLN A 206 -12.73 -8.41 11.16
N THR A 207 -12.17 -9.57 10.83
CA THR A 207 -10.85 -10.00 11.28
C THR A 207 -9.74 -9.20 10.59
N ALA A 208 -9.82 -9.03 9.28
CA ALA A 208 -8.82 -8.31 8.49
C ALA A 208 -8.72 -6.84 8.89
N ILE A 209 -9.87 -6.16 8.98
CA ILE A 209 -9.93 -4.75 9.36
C ILE A 209 -9.65 -4.58 10.87
N GLY A 210 -10.09 -5.51 11.72
CA GLY A 210 -9.78 -5.46 13.15
C GLY A 210 -8.27 -5.57 13.44
N LYS A 211 -7.53 -6.39 12.67
CA LYS A 211 -6.07 -6.45 12.73
C LYS A 211 -5.43 -5.12 12.30
N LEU A 212 -5.92 -4.53 11.20
CA LEU A 212 -5.47 -3.22 10.74
C LEU A 212 -5.73 -2.12 11.78
N GLU A 213 -6.93 -2.06 12.36
CA GLU A 213 -7.28 -1.10 13.42
C GLU A 213 -6.39 -1.27 14.65
N THR A 214 -6.16 -2.52 15.07
CA THR A 214 -5.26 -2.85 16.19
C THR A 214 -3.83 -2.41 15.89
N HIS A 215 -3.37 -2.59 14.66
CA HIS A 215 -2.02 -2.22 14.22
C HIS A 215 -1.80 -0.71 14.10
N ILE A 216 -2.87 0.05 13.81
CA ILE A 216 -2.89 1.51 13.88
C ILE A 216 -2.87 1.98 15.34
N GLY A 217 -3.51 1.28 16.27
CA GLY A 217 -3.42 1.58 17.70
C GLY A 217 -4.26 2.77 18.14
N ASP A 218 -3.94 3.34 19.32
CA ASP A 218 -4.63 4.50 19.94
C ASP A 218 -6.16 4.37 20.07
N GLY A 219 -6.66 3.14 20.21
CA GLY A 219 -8.10 2.87 20.27
C GLY A 219 -8.83 3.22 18.97
N PHE A 220 -8.09 3.30 17.85
CA PHE A 220 -8.68 3.56 16.55
C PHE A 220 -9.69 2.48 16.16
N GLY A 221 -10.80 2.92 15.59
CA GLY A 221 -11.82 2.08 14.97
C GLY A 221 -12.55 2.89 13.92
N LEU A 222 -12.80 2.27 12.77
CA LEU A 222 -13.58 2.86 11.70
C LEU A 222 -15.04 3.01 12.12
N VAL A 223 -15.70 4.03 11.60
CA VAL A 223 -17.13 4.21 11.79
C VAL A 223 -17.86 3.02 11.18
N LYS A 224 -18.75 2.44 12.00
CA LYS A 224 -19.58 1.30 11.66
C LYS A 224 -20.93 1.80 11.16
N ASP A 225 -21.43 1.22 10.08
CA ASP A 225 -22.77 1.56 9.61
C ASP A 225 -23.82 0.89 10.49
N ALA A 226 -24.86 1.65 10.83
CA ALA A 226 -25.91 1.21 11.75
C ALA A 226 -26.86 0.17 11.12
N GLU A 227 -26.88 0.07 9.79
CA GLU A 227 -27.84 -0.76 9.02
C GLU A 227 -27.32 -2.17 8.71
N GLU A 228 -26.00 -2.36 8.59
CA GLU A 228 -25.35 -3.67 8.36
C GLU A 228 -24.49 -4.05 9.57
N GLU A 229 -25.06 -4.83 10.50
CA GLU A 229 -24.34 -5.65 11.50
C GLU A 229 -23.05 -5.05 12.10
N SER A 230 -23.03 -3.79 12.55
CA SER A 230 -21.87 -3.20 13.26
C SER A 230 -20.51 -3.32 12.53
N LYS A 231 -20.51 -3.43 11.20
CA LYS A 231 -19.31 -3.52 10.35
C LYS A 231 -18.98 -2.15 9.78
N SER A 232 -17.69 -1.87 9.57
CA SER A 232 -17.27 -0.72 8.77
C SER A 232 -17.44 -1.03 7.29
N LYS A 233 -17.53 -0.01 6.44
CA LYS A 233 -17.68 -0.19 4.99
C LYS A 233 -16.47 -0.91 4.38
N LEU A 234 -15.28 -0.71 4.96
CA LEU A 234 -14.08 -1.47 4.57
C LEU A 234 -14.18 -2.97 4.93
N CYS A 235 -14.86 -3.34 6.03
CA CYS A 235 -15.14 -4.75 6.33
C CYS A 235 -16.04 -5.37 5.24
N VAL A 236 -17.12 -4.68 4.91
CA VAL A 236 -18.09 -5.13 3.90
C VAL A 236 -17.41 -5.24 2.52
N PHE A 237 -16.61 -4.24 2.16
CA PHE A 237 -15.81 -4.24 0.94
C PHE A 237 -14.84 -5.43 0.86
N TRP A 238 -14.11 -5.70 1.95
CA TRP A 238 -13.20 -6.84 2.01
C TRP A 238 -13.93 -8.17 1.79
N ASP A 239 -15.07 -8.36 2.47
CA ASP A 239 -15.92 -9.55 2.32
C ASP A 239 -16.45 -9.72 0.88
N ALA A 240 -16.87 -8.62 0.24
CA ALA A 240 -17.34 -8.64 -1.14
C ALA A 240 -16.23 -9.02 -2.13
N VAL A 241 -15.03 -8.44 -1.98
CA VAL A 241 -13.90 -8.68 -2.88
C VAL A 241 -13.32 -10.09 -2.68
N ARG A 242 -13.15 -10.55 -1.44
CA ARG A 242 -12.57 -11.87 -1.15
C ARG A 242 -13.43 -13.02 -1.67
N GLY A 243 -14.75 -12.81 -1.74
CA GLY A 243 -15.69 -13.77 -2.33
C GLY A 243 -15.45 -14.03 -3.82
N ARG A 244 -14.75 -13.14 -4.53
CA ARG A 244 -14.56 -13.23 -5.98
C ARG A 244 -13.56 -14.30 -6.37
N GLY A 245 -13.89 -15.11 -7.39
CA GLY A 245 -12.96 -16.10 -7.94
C GLY A 245 -11.69 -15.50 -8.58
N SER A 246 -11.72 -14.22 -9.01
CA SER A 246 -10.51 -13.52 -9.45
C SER A 246 -9.57 -13.20 -8.30
N TRP A 247 -10.11 -12.81 -7.14
CA TRP A 247 -9.33 -12.53 -5.94
C TRP A 247 -8.63 -13.79 -5.44
N LYS A 248 -9.37 -14.89 -5.28
CA LYS A 248 -8.82 -16.17 -4.82
C LYS A 248 -7.68 -16.68 -5.71
N ARG A 249 -7.73 -16.43 -7.02
CA ARG A 249 -6.64 -16.82 -7.94
C ARG A 249 -5.37 -15.99 -7.79
N VAL A 250 -5.49 -14.73 -7.39
CA VAL A 250 -4.34 -13.83 -7.25
C VAL A 250 -3.77 -13.88 -5.84
N TYR A 251 -4.63 -13.87 -4.82
CA TYR A 251 -4.23 -13.73 -3.42
C TYR A 251 -4.31 -15.05 -2.64
N GLY A 252 -5.01 -16.07 -3.15
CA GLY A 252 -5.23 -17.33 -2.45
C GLY A 252 -3.99 -18.22 -2.31
N GLU A 253 -2.90 -17.91 -3.00
CA GLU A 253 -1.60 -18.58 -2.82
C GLU A 253 -0.62 -17.75 -1.97
N GLY A 254 -1.12 -16.70 -1.28
CA GLY A 254 -0.30 -15.88 -0.39
C GLY A 254 0.55 -14.83 -1.09
N ILE A 255 0.11 -14.32 -2.24
CA ILE A 255 0.76 -13.15 -2.87
C ILE A 255 0.46 -11.92 -2.01
N PHE A 256 1.41 -11.62 -1.12
CA PHE A 256 1.54 -10.36 -0.39
C PHE A 256 2.94 -9.78 -0.59
#